data_AF-X0LBM5-F1
#
_entry.id   AF-X0LBM5-F1
#
_cell.length_a   1.000
_cell.length_b   1.000
_cell.length_c   1.000
_cell.angle_alpha   90.00
_cell.angle_beta   90.00
_cell.angle_gamma   90.00
#
_symmetry.space_group_name_H-M   'P 1'
#
loop_
_entity.id
_entity.type
_entity.pdbx_description
1 polymer ?
#
loop_
_entity_poly.entity_id
_entity_poly.type
_entity_poly.pdbx_seq_one_letter_code
_entity_poly.pdbx_strand_id
1 'polypeptide(L)'
;MPFTGAACLSNNDYTIITDRASVVKNQLAATNGWTFVRAPKIDVATYKRLSKAVMSCYTGTCDEPKVRAFFASYVENADSVIDSDFVRMLNKWVALFESLKKRTTDVQTYSKLVQARLKTVSSKVNSVKANVCKNNACKGSTPANAFKKCKTYLATVKSLQGVPIAAGKALANIPKMTQITLNAIKDVIKAFRVTQYLPQAAEDLKKLTGTFNLISNHAGASKTAATSINQILSVKWARNSELSKTSSGRKVRDGLISIQRSFRNDLKGPLDNLIKANKAVEDILIQLPLRKKRLEFSSGGVSYSRWTNARMPVPCKRTQSFIRLGDFRRVIPTSKSRLANLTFDGASLNKAFTRCMGNLYGDLWTYAG
;
A
#
# COMPACT_ATOMS: atom_id res chain seq x y z
N MET A 1 13.36 -43.42 -43.61
CA MET A 1 12.84 -42.04 -43.65
C MET A 1 12.95 -41.44 -42.26
N PRO A 2 13.69 -40.33 -42.06
CA PRO A 2 13.84 -39.74 -40.75
C PRO A 2 12.57 -38.97 -40.37
N PHE A 3 11.99 -39.30 -39.22
CA PHE A 3 10.91 -38.52 -38.61
C PHE A 3 11.47 -37.18 -38.14
N THR A 4 11.35 -36.14 -38.97
CA THR A 4 11.59 -34.77 -38.54
C THR A 4 10.41 -34.33 -37.66
N GLY A 5 10.64 -34.14 -36.36
CA GLY A 5 9.62 -33.68 -35.39
C GLY A 5 8.96 -32.33 -35.71
N ALA A 6 9.37 -31.66 -36.79
CA ALA A 6 8.73 -30.46 -37.32
C ALA A 6 7.32 -30.70 -37.89
N ALA A 7 7.02 -31.90 -38.39
CA ALA A 7 5.74 -32.21 -39.05
C ALA A 7 4.54 -32.32 -38.09
N CYS A 8 4.76 -32.57 -36.79
CA CYS A 8 3.66 -32.64 -35.81
C CYS A 8 3.22 -31.26 -35.28
N LEU A 9 3.90 -30.17 -35.67
CA LEU A 9 3.64 -28.82 -35.17
C LEU A 9 3.35 -27.78 -36.27
N SER A 10 3.31 -28.18 -37.56
CA SER A 10 2.82 -27.32 -38.63
C SER A 10 1.30 -27.15 -38.47
N ASN A 11 0.84 -25.90 -38.40
CA ASN A 11 -0.59 -25.61 -38.36
C ASN A 11 -1.18 -26.02 -39.72
N ASN A 12 -1.91 -27.15 -39.79
CA ASN A 12 -2.71 -27.51 -40.97
C ASN A 12 -4.03 -26.71 -40.99
N ASP A 13 -3.98 -25.39 -40.87
CA ASP A 13 -5.16 -24.50 -40.86
C ASP A 13 -6.28 -24.90 -39.88
N TYR A 14 -5.91 -25.63 -38.82
CA TYR A 14 -6.83 -26.06 -37.80
C TYR A 14 -7.38 -24.86 -37.01
N THR A 15 -8.70 -24.66 -37.03
CA THR A 15 -9.37 -23.68 -36.17
C THR A 15 -9.11 -24.04 -34.71
N ILE A 16 -8.35 -23.20 -34.03
CA ILE A 16 -8.04 -23.36 -32.61
C ILE A 16 -9.19 -22.78 -31.80
N ILE A 17 -9.88 -23.65 -31.06
CA ILE A 17 -10.92 -23.27 -30.10
C ILE A 17 -10.28 -23.14 -28.72
N THR A 18 -10.71 -22.14 -27.93
CA THR A 18 -10.17 -21.89 -26.60
C THR A 18 -11.24 -21.43 -25.62
N ASP A 19 -11.13 -21.85 -24.36
CA ASP A 19 -11.96 -21.38 -23.24
C ASP A 19 -11.40 -20.11 -22.57
N ARG A 20 -10.36 -19.48 -23.15
CA ARG A 20 -9.65 -18.34 -22.57
C ARG A 20 -10.57 -17.22 -22.08
N ALA A 21 -11.56 -16.82 -22.88
CA ALA A 21 -12.45 -15.72 -22.50
C ALA A 21 -13.21 -16.03 -21.20
N SER A 22 -13.62 -17.29 -21.03
CA SER A 22 -14.26 -17.78 -19.80
C SER A 22 -13.27 -17.80 -18.63
N VAL A 23 -12.05 -18.34 -18.81
CA VAL A 23 -11.02 -18.36 -17.76
C VAL A 23 -10.63 -16.94 -17.32
N VAL A 24 -10.45 -16.02 -18.27
CA VAL A 24 -10.14 -14.62 -17.96
C VAL A 24 -11.30 -13.96 -17.22
N LYS A 25 -12.54 -14.14 -17.69
CA LYS A 25 -13.73 -13.56 -17.06
C LYS A 25 -13.99 -14.13 -15.66
N ASN A 26 -13.73 -15.41 -15.43
CA ASN A 26 -14.12 -16.09 -14.20
C ASN A 26 -12.99 -16.19 -13.16
N GLN A 27 -11.72 -16.17 -13.58
CA GLN A 27 -10.56 -16.36 -12.69
C GLN A 27 -9.57 -15.19 -12.67
N LEU A 28 -9.61 -14.30 -13.67
CA LEU A 28 -8.70 -13.14 -13.78
C LEU A 28 -9.44 -11.81 -13.92
N ALA A 29 -10.75 -11.77 -13.65
CA ALA A 29 -11.50 -10.53 -13.66
C ALA A 29 -11.23 -9.73 -12.37
N ALA A 30 -11.13 -8.41 -12.50
CA ALA A 30 -10.91 -7.48 -11.39
C ALA A 30 -12.09 -7.40 -10.38
N THR A 31 -13.07 -8.30 -10.47
CA THR A 31 -14.32 -8.30 -9.70
C THR A 31 -14.12 -8.59 -8.21
N ASN A 32 -12.96 -9.11 -7.81
CA ASN A 32 -12.69 -9.51 -6.41
C ASN A 32 -11.75 -8.54 -5.68
N GLY A 33 -11.58 -7.30 -6.15
CA GLY A 33 -10.70 -6.31 -5.52
C GLY A 33 -9.20 -6.51 -5.79
N TRP A 34 -8.83 -7.41 -6.70
CA TRP A 34 -7.46 -7.67 -7.11
C TRP A 34 -7.08 -6.87 -8.35
N THR A 35 -5.89 -6.26 -8.33
CA THR A 35 -5.26 -5.69 -9.53
C THR A 35 -4.32 -6.72 -10.12
N PHE A 36 -4.56 -7.14 -11.37
CA PHE A 36 -3.78 -8.20 -12.02
C PHE A 36 -2.66 -7.62 -12.89
N VAL A 37 -1.43 -7.95 -12.54
CA VAL A 37 -0.29 -7.84 -13.45
C VAL A 37 -0.21 -9.11 -14.28
N ARG A 38 -0.27 -8.99 -15.61
CA ARG A 38 -0.30 -10.13 -16.53
C ARG A 38 0.99 -10.18 -17.34
N ALA A 39 1.76 -11.24 -17.15
CA ALA A 39 2.90 -11.53 -18.01
C ALA A 39 2.44 -11.76 -19.47
N PRO A 40 3.35 -11.59 -20.46
CA PRO A 40 3.07 -11.92 -21.84
C PRO A 40 2.51 -13.33 -22.00
N LYS A 41 1.60 -13.48 -22.95
CA LYS A 41 0.98 -14.77 -23.23
C LYS A 41 2.03 -15.72 -23.82
N ILE A 42 2.23 -16.88 -23.20
CA ILE A 42 2.88 -18.01 -23.86
C ILE A 42 1.84 -18.66 -24.78
N ASP A 43 1.84 -18.26 -26.06
CA ASP A 43 1.06 -18.91 -27.09
C ASP A 43 1.90 -19.87 -27.93
N VAL A 44 1.28 -20.50 -28.93
CA VAL A 44 1.96 -21.48 -29.79
C VAL A 44 3.14 -20.84 -30.52
N ALA A 45 3.07 -19.56 -30.90
CA ALA A 45 4.18 -18.86 -31.54
C ALA A 45 5.33 -18.62 -30.56
N THR A 46 5.03 -18.16 -29.34
CA THR A 46 6.02 -18.01 -28.26
C THR A 46 6.63 -19.36 -27.86
N TYR A 47 5.83 -20.42 -27.77
CA TYR A 47 6.31 -21.77 -27.50
C TYR A 47 7.21 -22.31 -28.61
N LYS A 48 6.84 -22.10 -29.88
CA LYS A 48 7.70 -22.45 -31.04
C LYS A 48 9.03 -21.70 -30.98
N ARG A 49 9.02 -20.42 -30.61
CA ARG A 49 10.25 -19.62 -30.41
C ARG A 49 11.10 -20.17 -29.27
N LEU A 50 10.50 -20.49 -28.12
CA LEU A 50 11.20 -21.12 -26.99
C LEU A 50 11.80 -22.47 -27.41
N SER A 51 11.00 -23.36 -27.99
CA SER A 51 11.43 -24.67 -28.45
C SER A 51 12.63 -24.55 -29.38
N LYS A 52 12.56 -23.68 -30.40
CA LYS A 52 13.70 -23.41 -31.30
C LYS A 52 14.95 -22.93 -30.56
N ALA A 53 14.80 -22.06 -29.57
CA ALA A 53 15.92 -21.54 -28.78
C ALA A 53 16.59 -22.63 -27.92
N VAL A 54 15.81 -23.58 -27.37
CA VAL A 54 16.34 -24.63 -26.48
C VAL A 54 16.66 -25.95 -27.18
N MET A 55 16.31 -26.12 -28.46
CA MET A 55 16.49 -27.38 -29.20
C MET A 55 17.94 -27.89 -29.13
N SER A 56 18.92 -27.00 -29.29
CA SER A 56 20.33 -27.37 -29.27
C SER A 56 20.83 -27.80 -27.88
N CYS A 57 20.15 -27.38 -26.81
CA CYS A 57 20.44 -27.82 -25.45
C CYS A 57 20.05 -29.29 -25.22
N TYR A 58 19.07 -29.82 -25.96
CA TYR A 58 18.72 -31.24 -25.92
C TYR A 58 19.72 -32.13 -26.65
N THR A 59 20.49 -31.59 -27.59
CA THR A 59 21.53 -32.32 -28.34
C THR A 59 22.92 -32.15 -27.72
N GLY A 60 23.04 -31.55 -26.53
CA GLY A 60 24.30 -31.39 -25.80
C GLY A 60 25.12 -30.13 -26.15
N THR A 61 24.68 -29.34 -27.13
CA THR A 61 25.33 -28.09 -27.57
C THR A 61 24.40 -26.91 -27.32
N CYS A 62 24.21 -26.55 -26.05
CA CYS A 62 23.28 -25.48 -25.69
C CYS A 62 23.77 -24.12 -26.22
N ASP A 63 22.93 -23.46 -27.00
CA ASP A 63 23.21 -22.12 -27.53
C ASP A 63 22.71 -21.09 -26.52
N GLU A 64 23.52 -20.87 -25.49
CA GLU A 64 23.20 -19.97 -24.39
C GLU A 64 22.81 -18.55 -24.86
N PRO A 65 23.50 -17.93 -25.84
CA PRO A 65 23.07 -16.64 -26.39
C PRO A 65 21.65 -16.64 -26.94
N LYS A 66 21.23 -17.69 -27.69
CA LYS A 66 19.85 -17.78 -28.20
C LYS A 66 18.81 -17.96 -27.10
N VAL A 67 19.11 -18.78 -26.09
CA VAL A 67 18.23 -18.97 -24.93
C VAL A 67 18.08 -17.65 -24.18
N ARG A 68 19.20 -16.94 -23.92
CA ARG A 68 19.22 -15.64 -23.26
C ARG A 68 18.44 -14.59 -24.06
N ALA A 69 18.62 -14.53 -25.37
CA ALA A 69 17.90 -13.60 -26.24
C ALA A 69 16.38 -13.86 -26.26
N PHE A 70 15.94 -15.12 -26.23
CA PHE A 70 14.52 -15.45 -26.09
C PHE A 70 13.95 -14.88 -24.78
N PHE A 71 14.61 -15.12 -23.65
CA PHE A 71 14.13 -14.62 -22.36
C PHE A 71 14.20 -13.09 -22.28
N ALA A 72 15.24 -12.45 -22.80
CA ALA A 72 15.34 -10.99 -22.90
C ALA A 72 14.15 -10.42 -23.69
N SER A 73 13.87 -10.96 -24.89
CA SER A 73 12.72 -10.53 -25.69
C SER A 73 11.37 -10.84 -25.02
N TYR A 74 11.27 -11.95 -24.30
CA TYR A 74 10.06 -12.29 -23.55
C TYR A 74 9.83 -11.30 -22.39
N VAL A 75 10.91 -10.85 -21.72
CA VAL A 75 10.87 -9.81 -20.70
C VAL A 75 10.57 -8.43 -21.29
N GLU A 76 11.17 -8.05 -22.42
CA GLU A 76 10.85 -6.80 -23.13
C GLU A 76 9.39 -6.76 -23.57
N ASN A 77 8.82 -7.87 -24.03
CA ASN A 77 7.38 -7.93 -24.32
C ASN A 77 6.52 -7.86 -23.05
N ALA A 78 7.10 -8.16 -21.89
CA ALA A 78 6.49 -7.89 -20.60
C ALA A 78 6.52 -6.40 -20.24
N ASP A 79 7.22 -5.53 -20.97
CA ASP A 79 7.21 -4.08 -20.71
C ASP A 79 5.81 -3.46 -20.88
N SER A 80 4.90 -4.11 -21.60
CA SER A 80 3.45 -3.77 -21.57
C SER A 80 2.84 -3.82 -20.16
N VAL A 81 3.49 -4.48 -19.21
CA VAL A 81 3.18 -4.48 -17.77
C VAL A 81 3.55 -3.16 -17.10
N ILE A 82 4.47 -2.37 -17.66
CA ILE A 82 4.85 -1.05 -17.15
C ILE A 82 3.68 -0.07 -17.25
N ASP A 83 2.84 -0.22 -18.28
CA ASP A 83 1.60 0.55 -18.43
C ASP A 83 0.40 -0.02 -17.66
N SER A 84 0.63 -1.06 -16.84
CA SER A 84 -0.43 -1.71 -16.08
C SER A 84 -1.07 -0.77 -15.05
N ASP A 85 -2.33 -1.08 -14.73
CA ASP A 85 -3.04 -0.44 -13.61
C ASP A 85 -2.27 -0.56 -12.29
N PHE A 86 -1.43 -1.59 -12.14
CA PHE A 86 -0.59 -1.79 -10.98
C PHE A 86 0.51 -0.72 -10.86
N VAL A 87 1.30 -0.50 -11.91
CA VAL A 87 2.36 0.54 -11.90
C VAL A 87 1.73 1.92 -11.75
N ARG A 88 0.59 2.17 -12.41
CA ARG A 88 -0.17 3.41 -12.25
C ARG A 88 -0.63 3.61 -10.80
N MET A 89 -1.09 2.55 -10.13
CA MET A 89 -1.45 2.59 -8.72
C MET A 89 -0.23 2.89 -7.83
N LEU A 90 0.92 2.25 -8.06
CA LEU A 90 2.14 2.52 -7.29
C LEU A 90 2.64 3.95 -7.48
N ASN A 91 2.59 4.49 -8.71
CA ASN A 91 2.91 5.90 -8.97
C ASN A 91 1.96 6.85 -8.24
N LYS A 92 0.67 6.54 -8.16
CA LYS A 92 -0.28 7.31 -7.33
C LYS A 92 0.10 7.26 -5.85
N TRP A 93 0.61 6.14 -5.34
CA TRP A 93 1.06 6.06 -3.95
C TRP A 93 2.28 6.94 -3.68
N VAL A 94 3.24 6.98 -4.60
CA VAL A 94 4.40 7.89 -4.49
C VAL A 94 3.93 9.34 -4.37
N ALA A 95 2.96 9.77 -5.19
CA ALA A 95 2.37 11.11 -5.09
C ALA A 95 1.61 11.34 -3.77
N LEU A 96 0.92 10.32 -3.26
CA LEU A 96 0.26 10.37 -1.95
C LEU A 96 1.28 10.49 -0.81
N PHE A 97 2.45 9.86 -0.91
CA PHE A 97 3.50 9.96 0.11
C PHE A 97 4.10 11.37 0.21
N GLU A 98 4.28 12.07 -0.91
CA GLU A 98 4.68 13.48 -0.90
C GLU A 98 3.59 14.37 -0.27
N SER A 99 2.32 14.11 -0.58
CA SER A 99 1.20 14.79 0.07
C SER A 99 1.17 14.51 1.57
N LEU A 100 1.40 13.26 1.97
CA LEU A 100 1.47 12.81 3.35
C LEU A 100 2.61 13.50 4.10
N LYS A 101 3.78 13.67 3.46
CA LYS A 101 4.94 14.39 4.01
C LYS A 101 4.60 15.83 4.34
N LYS A 102 3.95 16.54 3.41
CA LYS A 102 3.51 17.92 3.63
C LYS A 102 2.53 18.01 4.81
N ARG A 103 1.47 17.18 4.82
CA ARG A 103 0.46 17.21 5.90
C ARG A 103 1.01 16.78 7.26
N THR A 104 1.94 15.84 7.29
CA THR A 104 2.58 15.42 8.55
C THR A 104 3.53 16.49 9.09
N THR A 105 4.16 17.25 8.20
CA THR A 105 4.95 18.45 8.56
C THR A 105 4.06 19.52 9.18
N ASP A 106 2.87 19.76 8.63
CA ASP A 106 1.87 20.65 9.22
C ASP A 106 1.48 20.19 10.63
N VAL A 107 1.19 18.89 10.82
CA VAL A 107 0.89 18.32 12.15
C VAL A 107 2.03 18.56 13.12
N GLN A 108 3.27 18.30 12.72
CA GLN A 108 4.44 18.52 13.59
C GLN A 108 4.60 20.00 13.95
N THR A 109 4.41 20.90 12.99
CA THR A 109 4.54 22.34 13.17
C THR A 109 3.48 22.89 14.11
N TYR A 110 2.20 22.59 13.85
CA TYR A 110 1.11 23.07 14.68
C TYR A 110 1.12 22.46 16.07
N SER A 111 1.50 21.18 16.22
CA SER A 111 1.63 20.58 17.55
C SER A 111 2.76 21.22 18.36
N LYS A 112 3.92 21.51 17.77
CA LYS A 112 4.98 22.30 18.43
C LYS A 112 4.49 23.69 18.84
N LEU A 113 3.75 24.37 17.95
CA LEU A 113 3.19 25.68 18.24
C LEU A 113 2.19 25.64 19.40
N VAL A 114 1.29 24.65 19.43
CA VAL A 114 0.36 24.42 20.54
C VAL A 114 1.12 24.24 21.85
N GLN A 115 2.20 23.44 21.87
CA GLN A 115 2.99 23.24 23.10
C GLN A 115 3.71 24.52 23.55
N ALA A 116 4.27 25.30 22.63
CA ALA A 116 4.91 26.58 22.95
C ALA A 116 3.90 27.59 23.51
N ARG A 117 2.73 27.70 22.88
CA ARG A 117 1.64 28.59 23.29
C ARG A 117 1.01 28.14 24.61
N LEU A 118 0.91 26.83 24.84
CA LEU A 118 0.44 26.27 26.10
C LEU A 118 1.30 26.71 27.29
N LYS A 119 2.64 26.69 27.15
CA LYS A 119 3.55 27.18 28.19
C LYS A 119 3.30 28.66 28.51
N THR A 120 3.08 29.46 27.48
CA THR A 120 2.77 30.90 27.60
C THR A 120 1.44 31.13 28.34
N VAL A 121 0.36 30.47 27.90
CA VAL A 121 -0.96 30.59 28.53
C VAL A 121 -0.94 30.05 29.96
N SER A 122 -0.26 28.93 30.22
CA SER A 122 -0.12 28.37 31.57
C SER A 122 0.58 29.36 32.50
N SER A 123 1.65 30.01 32.03
CA SER A 123 2.38 31.02 32.81
C SER A 123 1.50 32.24 33.08
N LYS A 124 0.72 32.69 32.08
CA LYS A 124 -0.23 33.79 32.24
C LYS A 124 -1.34 33.47 33.24
N VAL A 125 -1.91 32.25 33.20
CA VAL A 125 -2.93 31.80 34.15
C VAL A 125 -2.37 31.81 35.57
N ASN A 126 -1.16 31.30 35.78
CA ASN A 126 -0.51 31.29 37.10
C ASN A 126 -0.24 32.72 37.61
N SER A 127 0.32 33.58 36.75
CA SER A 127 0.60 34.98 37.07
C SER A 127 -0.68 35.76 37.40
N VAL A 128 -1.72 35.64 36.58
CA VAL A 128 -3.02 36.28 36.84
C VAL A 128 -3.59 35.78 38.15
N LYS A 129 -3.61 34.46 38.40
CA LYS A 129 -4.10 33.88 39.65
C LYS A 129 -3.36 34.46 40.86
N ALA A 130 -2.03 34.48 40.83
CA ALA A 130 -1.22 35.02 41.91
C ALA A 130 -1.51 36.50 42.18
N ASN A 131 -1.77 37.29 41.13
CA ASN A 131 -2.04 38.71 41.23
C ASN A 131 -3.46 39.03 41.74
N VAL A 132 -4.48 38.32 41.24
CA VAL A 132 -5.89 38.64 41.53
C VAL A 132 -6.43 37.93 42.76
N CYS A 133 -5.81 36.83 43.20
CA CYS A 133 -6.27 36.04 44.34
C CYS A 133 -5.67 36.46 45.69
N LYS A 134 -5.02 37.63 45.76
CA LYS A 134 -4.51 38.19 47.03
C LYS A 134 -5.66 38.44 48.02
N ASN A 135 -5.35 38.39 49.32
CA ASN A 135 -6.28 38.71 50.41
C ASN A 135 -7.62 37.95 50.31
N ASN A 136 -7.57 36.65 50.01
CA ASN A 136 -8.74 35.77 49.94
C ASN A 136 -9.77 36.10 48.83
N ALA A 137 -9.45 36.97 47.87
CA ALA A 137 -10.37 37.39 46.79
C ALA A 137 -10.89 36.25 45.90
N CYS A 138 -10.19 35.10 45.87
CA CYS A 138 -10.59 33.91 45.11
C CYS A 138 -11.18 32.77 45.96
N LYS A 139 -11.54 33.01 47.23
CA LYS A 139 -12.17 31.97 48.08
C LYS A 139 -13.59 31.62 47.66
N GLY A 140 -14.28 32.50 46.93
CA GLY A 140 -15.63 32.24 46.41
C GLY A 140 -15.67 31.07 45.42
N SER A 141 -16.81 30.39 45.35
CA SER A 141 -17.01 29.23 44.47
C SER A 141 -16.81 29.58 42.99
N THR A 142 -17.24 30.76 42.56
CA THR A 142 -17.12 31.22 41.17
C THR A 142 -15.65 31.34 40.71
N PRO A 143 -14.77 32.12 41.37
CA PRO A 143 -13.34 32.15 41.06
C PRO A 143 -12.67 30.77 41.15
N ALA A 144 -12.93 30.02 42.23
CA ALA A 144 -12.31 28.72 42.46
C ALA A 144 -12.63 27.73 41.33
N ASN A 145 -13.90 27.66 40.93
CA ASN A 145 -14.35 26.81 39.82
C ASN A 145 -13.76 27.26 38.48
N ALA A 146 -13.64 28.57 38.24
CA ALA A 146 -13.05 29.11 37.01
C ALA A 146 -11.57 28.69 36.85
N PHE A 147 -10.76 28.88 37.90
CA PHE A 147 -9.36 28.48 37.88
C PHE A 147 -9.18 26.97 37.83
N LYS A 148 -10.05 26.19 38.51
CA LYS A 148 -10.07 24.72 38.40
C LYS A 148 -10.31 24.27 36.97
N LYS A 149 -11.33 24.84 36.30
CA LYS A 149 -11.61 24.57 34.88
C LYS A 149 -10.40 24.91 34.00
N CYS A 150 -9.81 26.10 34.14
CA CYS A 150 -8.61 26.49 33.39
C CYS A 150 -7.47 25.48 33.56
N LYS A 151 -7.21 25.01 34.79
CA LYS A 151 -6.18 23.98 35.06
C LYS A 151 -6.48 22.67 34.36
N THR A 152 -7.72 22.18 34.43
CA THR A 152 -8.14 20.95 33.74
C THR A 152 -7.94 21.08 32.23
N TYR A 153 -8.31 22.21 31.64
CA TYR A 153 -8.16 22.43 30.21
C TYR A 153 -6.70 22.53 29.76
N LEU A 154 -5.84 23.18 30.53
CA LEU A 154 -4.40 23.18 30.27
C LEU A 154 -3.83 21.75 30.32
N ALA A 155 -4.30 20.91 31.24
CA ALA A 155 -3.91 19.50 31.31
C ALA A 155 -4.38 18.71 30.06
N THR A 156 -5.60 18.95 29.59
CA THR A 156 -6.10 18.34 28.34
C THR A 156 -5.23 18.72 27.15
N VAL A 157 -4.85 20.00 27.00
CA VAL A 157 -3.95 20.42 25.90
C VAL A 157 -2.54 19.85 26.09
N LYS A 158 -2.05 19.72 27.33
CA LYS A 158 -0.75 19.11 27.66
C LYS A 158 -0.69 17.63 27.24
N SER A 159 -1.81 16.91 27.28
CA SER A 159 -1.86 15.51 26.81
C SER A 159 -1.46 15.35 25.33
N LEU A 160 -1.47 16.44 24.55
CA LEU A 160 -1.03 16.47 23.16
C LEU A 160 0.50 16.60 22.99
N GLN A 161 1.28 16.59 24.07
CA GLN A 161 2.75 16.75 24.01
C GLN A 161 3.47 15.64 23.24
N GLY A 162 2.83 14.47 23.04
CA GLY A 162 3.38 13.36 22.27
C GLY A 162 3.24 13.53 20.74
N VAL A 163 2.33 14.40 20.28
CA VAL A 163 2.02 14.57 18.85
C VAL A 163 3.25 14.99 18.01
N PRO A 164 4.10 15.94 18.45
CA PRO A 164 5.29 16.31 17.68
C PRO A 164 6.27 15.14 17.45
N ILE A 165 6.42 14.27 18.45
CA ILE A 165 7.31 13.09 18.38
C ILE A 165 6.70 12.05 17.45
N ALA A 166 5.39 11.78 17.57
CA ALA A 166 4.67 10.87 16.69
C ALA A 166 4.77 11.33 15.21
N ALA A 167 4.54 12.62 14.95
CA ALA A 167 4.69 13.20 13.62
C ALA A 167 6.12 13.11 13.10
N GLY A 168 7.13 13.33 13.96
CA GLY A 168 8.54 13.16 13.60
C GLY A 168 8.89 11.73 13.20
N LYS A 169 8.42 10.73 13.95
CA LYS A 169 8.61 9.31 13.61
C LYS A 169 7.94 8.94 12.28
N ALA A 170 6.73 9.43 12.05
CA ALA A 170 6.02 9.20 10.80
C ALA A 170 6.76 9.83 9.61
N LEU A 171 7.24 11.08 9.74
CA LEU A 171 8.04 11.76 8.70
C LEU A 171 9.31 10.99 8.34
N ALA A 172 10.02 10.44 9.32
CA ALA A 172 11.24 9.67 9.09
C ALA A 172 11.00 8.37 8.29
N ASN A 173 9.78 7.86 8.29
CA ASN A 173 9.41 6.64 7.57
C ASN A 173 8.98 6.88 6.13
N ILE A 174 8.53 8.09 5.78
CA ILE A 174 8.04 8.41 4.42
C ILE A 174 9.11 8.14 3.34
N PRO A 175 10.38 8.56 3.48
CA PRO A 175 11.40 8.24 2.48
C PRO A 175 11.56 6.74 2.24
N LYS A 176 11.48 5.92 3.30
CA LYS A 176 11.55 4.45 3.19
C LYS A 176 10.33 3.91 2.43
N MET A 177 9.14 4.44 2.71
CA MET A 177 7.91 4.06 1.98
C MET A 177 8.05 4.38 0.48
N THR A 178 8.50 5.59 0.14
CA THR A 178 8.75 6.00 -1.23
C THR A 178 9.77 5.08 -1.91
N GLN A 179 10.89 4.78 -1.25
CA GLN A 179 11.93 3.92 -1.82
C GLN A 179 11.42 2.50 -2.06
N ILE A 180 10.68 1.90 -1.12
CA ILE A 180 10.10 0.56 -1.29
C ILE A 180 9.15 0.53 -2.50
N THR A 181 8.32 1.56 -2.66
CA THR A 181 7.39 1.64 -3.80
C THR A 181 8.12 1.86 -5.13
N LEU A 182 9.15 2.71 -5.17
CA LEU A 182 9.97 2.90 -6.38
C LEU A 182 10.73 1.63 -6.76
N ASN A 183 11.27 0.90 -5.78
CA ASN A 183 11.91 -0.40 -6.01
C ASN A 183 10.90 -1.41 -6.56
N ALA A 184 9.67 -1.45 -6.03
CA ALA A 184 8.62 -2.30 -6.56
C ALA A 184 8.28 -1.97 -8.03
N ILE A 185 8.21 -0.68 -8.40
CA ILE A 185 8.03 -0.27 -9.80
C ILE A 185 9.19 -0.77 -10.67
N LYS A 186 10.44 -0.61 -10.21
CA LYS A 186 11.63 -1.09 -10.91
C LYS A 186 11.65 -2.62 -11.06
N ASP A 187 11.20 -3.36 -10.04
CA ASP A 187 11.14 -4.82 -10.08
C ASP A 187 9.98 -5.33 -10.94
N VAL A 188 8.91 -4.55 -11.12
CA VAL A 188 7.82 -4.83 -12.09
C VAL A 188 8.33 -4.88 -13.51
N ILE A 189 9.24 -3.99 -13.88
CA ILE A 189 9.95 -4.03 -15.17
C ILE A 189 10.69 -5.37 -15.34
N LYS A 190 11.11 -5.99 -14.24
CA LYS A 190 11.83 -7.27 -14.24
C LYS A 190 10.94 -8.50 -14.08
N ALA A 191 9.61 -8.35 -14.10
CA ALA A 191 8.50 -9.35 -14.03
C ALA A 191 8.66 -10.56 -13.09
N PHE A 192 9.76 -11.31 -13.20
CA PHE A 192 10.18 -12.42 -12.34
C PHE A 192 10.55 -12.01 -10.91
N ARG A 193 11.07 -10.79 -10.67
CA ARG A 193 11.40 -10.32 -9.31
C ARG A 193 10.18 -9.93 -8.49
N VAL A 194 9.08 -9.56 -9.16
CA VAL A 194 7.81 -9.15 -8.55
C VAL A 194 7.24 -10.24 -7.65
N THR A 195 7.32 -11.50 -8.07
CA THR A 195 6.73 -12.61 -7.32
C THR A 195 7.50 -12.94 -6.04
N GLN A 196 8.78 -12.55 -5.95
CA GLN A 196 9.64 -12.88 -4.82
C GLN A 196 9.66 -11.80 -3.72
N TYR A 197 9.72 -10.52 -4.09
CA TYR A 197 9.99 -9.44 -3.13
C TYR A 197 8.78 -8.59 -2.74
N LEU A 198 7.70 -8.64 -3.53
CA LEU A 198 6.52 -7.80 -3.32
C LEU A 198 5.74 -8.12 -2.02
N PRO A 199 5.61 -9.39 -1.58
CA PRO A 199 4.99 -9.70 -0.28
C PRO A 199 5.73 -9.05 0.89
N GLN A 200 7.06 -9.09 0.89
CA GLN A 200 7.88 -8.47 1.94
C GLN A 200 7.75 -6.93 1.89
N ALA A 201 7.83 -6.34 0.70
CA ALA A 201 7.63 -4.91 0.50
C ALA A 201 6.26 -4.43 1.03
N ALA A 202 5.21 -5.24 0.85
CA ALA A 202 3.87 -4.96 1.35
C ALA A 202 3.82 -4.93 2.88
N GLU A 203 4.42 -5.92 3.53
CA GLU A 203 4.48 -5.99 5.00
C GLU A 203 5.29 -4.83 5.57
N ASP A 204 6.40 -4.45 4.91
CA ASP A 204 7.19 -3.30 5.32
C ASP A 204 6.41 -1.99 5.15
N LEU A 205 5.70 -1.81 4.03
CA LEU A 205 4.82 -0.65 3.83
C LEU A 205 3.68 -0.62 4.86
N LYS A 206 3.08 -1.75 5.22
CA LYS A 206 2.06 -1.83 6.27
C LYS A 206 2.63 -1.40 7.62
N LYS A 207 3.80 -1.93 8.02
CA LYS A 207 4.48 -1.56 9.27
C LYS A 207 4.80 -0.07 9.33
N LEU A 208 5.36 0.48 8.25
CA LEU A 208 5.70 1.90 8.16
C LEU A 208 4.44 2.78 8.21
N THR A 209 3.38 2.42 7.49
CA THR A 209 2.11 3.14 7.51
C THR A 209 1.42 3.05 8.89
N GLY A 210 1.61 1.94 9.60
CA GLY A 210 1.12 1.76 10.97
C GLY A 210 1.64 2.82 11.95
N THR A 211 2.82 3.41 11.69
CA THR A 211 3.37 4.47 12.56
C THR A 211 2.53 5.75 12.58
N PHE A 212 1.73 6.00 11.54
CA PHE A 212 0.78 7.11 11.52
C PHE A 212 -0.36 6.92 12.53
N ASN A 213 -0.61 5.71 13.03
CA ASN A 213 -1.62 5.46 14.08
C ASN A 213 -1.30 6.25 15.35
N LEU A 214 -0.02 6.53 15.60
CA LEU A 214 0.40 7.36 16.72
C LEU A 214 -0.16 8.79 16.62
N ILE A 215 -0.28 9.34 15.41
CA ILE A 215 -0.91 10.65 15.17
C ILE A 215 -2.42 10.55 15.37
N SER A 216 -3.05 9.51 14.79
CA SER A 216 -4.49 9.25 14.85
C SER A 216 -5.01 9.09 16.28
N ASN A 217 -4.24 8.44 17.14
CA ASN A 217 -4.58 8.22 18.55
C ASN A 217 -4.77 9.54 19.31
N HIS A 218 -4.17 10.64 18.84
CA HIS A 218 -4.31 11.96 19.44
C HIS A 218 -5.45 12.81 18.84
N ALA A 219 -6.15 12.32 17.80
CA ALA A 219 -7.24 13.07 17.18
C ALA A 219 -8.42 13.31 18.14
N GLY A 220 -8.78 12.29 18.94
CA GLY A 220 -9.82 12.41 19.97
C GLY A 220 -9.44 13.46 21.03
N ALA A 221 -8.23 13.36 21.57
CA ALA A 221 -7.70 14.32 22.55
C ALA A 221 -7.67 15.76 21.99
N SER A 222 -7.32 15.94 20.72
CA SER A 222 -7.29 17.26 20.06
C SER A 222 -8.68 17.88 19.98
N LYS A 223 -9.71 17.09 19.62
CA LYS A 223 -11.11 17.54 19.61
C LYS A 223 -11.60 17.89 21.01
N THR A 224 -11.31 17.05 22.01
CA THR A 224 -11.66 17.32 23.41
C THR A 224 -11.01 18.59 23.92
N ALA A 225 -9.75 18.85 23.55
CA ALA A 225 -9.06 20.09 23.86
C ALA A 225 -9.73 21.31 23.21
N ALA A 226 -10.19 21.22 21.97
CA ALA A 226 -10.87 22.33 21.29
C ALA A 226 -12.23 22.64 21.92
N THR A 227 -13.02 21.60 22.25
CA THR A 227 -14.27 21.76 23.00
C THR A 227 -14.03 22.41 24.35
N SER A 228 -12.98 21.98 25.06
CA SER A 228 -12.55 22.55 26.34
C SER A 228 -12.23 24.04 26.24
N ILE A 229 -11.47 24.45 25.20
CA ILE A 229 -11.17 25.86 24.96
C ILE A 229 -12.45 26.65 24.66
N ASN A 230 -13.34 26.12 23.82
CA ASN A 230 -14.60 26.80 23.50
C ASN A 230 -15.48 26.99 24.75
N GLN A 231 -15.47 26.04 25.69
CA GLN A 231 -16.15 26.18 26.99
C GLN A 231 -15.55 27.30 27.86
N ILE A 232 -14.23 27.54 27.82
CA ILE A 232 -13.63 28.71 28.48
C ILE A 232 -14.12 29.99 27.82
N LEU A 233 -14.10 30.03 26.48
CA LEU A 233 -14.38 31.22 25.70
C LEU A 233 -15.86 31.63 25.70
N SER A 234 -16.77 30.69 26.00
CA SER A 234 -18.21 30.96 26.07
C SER A 234 -18.65 31.68 27.35
N VAL A 235 -17.83 31.67 28.40
CA VAL A 235 -18.20 32.32 29.68
C VAL A 235 -18.21 33.84 29.53
N LYS A 236 -19.32 34.49 29.87
CA LYS A 236 -19.46 35.96 29.77
C LYS A 236 -19.01 36.65 31.06
N TRP A 237 -17.72 36.64 31.36
CA TRP A 237 -17.19 37.23 32.62
C TRP A 237 -17.54 38.70 32.80
N ALA A 238 -17.59 39.49 31.72
CA ALA A 238 -17.98 40.90 31.78
C ALA A 238 -19.39 41.13 32.36
N ARG A 239 -20.30 40.15 32.23
CA ARG A 239 -21.68 40.20 32.75
C ARG A 239 -21.84 39.51 34.10
N ASN A 240 -20.75 39.05 34.72
CA ASN A 240 -20.82 38.36 36.00
C ASN A 240 -21.13 39.37 37.13
N SER A 241 -22.33 39.29 37.69
CA SER A 241 -22.80 40.20 38.74
C SER A 241 -22.10 39.96 40.08
N GLU A 242 -21.82 38.71 40.44
CA GLU A 242 -21.15 38.33 41.71
C GLU A 242 -19.77 39.00 41.83
N LEU A 243 -18.95 38.88 40.80
CA LEU A 243 -17.61 39.45 40.78
C LEU A 243 -17.62 40.97 40.56
N SER A 244 -18.74 41.58 40.19
CA SER A 244 -18.80 43.02 39.96
C SER A 244 -19.07 43.83 41.25
N LYS A 245 -19.47 43.16 42.35
CA LYS A 245 -19.89 43.81 43.60
C LYS A 245 -18.76 44.48 44.38
N THR A 246 -17.54 43.93 44.32
CA THR A 246 -16.42 44.41 45.13
C THR A 246 -15.23 44.77 44.26
N SER A 247 -14.36 45.67 44.75
CA SER A 247 -13.12 46.04 44.04
C SER A 247 -12.24 44.81 43.76
N SER A 248 -12.07 43.92 44.76
CA SER A 248 -11.34 42.67 44.60
C SER A 248 -12.00 41.71 43.61
N GLY A 249 -13.33 41.60 43.63
CA GLY A 249 -14.09 40.81 42.65
C GLY A 249 -13.87 41.31 41.22
N ARG A 250 -13.89 42.64 41.01
CA ARG A 250 -13.67 43.24 39.68
C ARG A 250 -12.28 42.90 39.14
N LYS A 251 -11.25 42.94 39.99
CA LYS A 251 -9.89 42.49 39.63
C LYS A 251 -9.86 41.01 39.20
N VAL A 252 -10.57 40.13 39.91
CA VAL A 252 -10.67 38.70 39.55
C VAL A 252 -11.37 38.54 38.20
N ARG A 253 -12.49 39.22 37.99
CA ARG A 253 -13.24 39.22 36.73
C ARG A 253 -12.37 39.65 35.55
N ASP A 254 -11.66 40.75 35.69
CA ASP A 254 -10.81 41.32 34.64
C ASP A 254 -9.59 40.41 34.36
N GLY A 255 -9.05 39.76 35.40
CA GLY A 255 -8.06 38.70 35.27
C GLY A 255 -8.56 37.50 34.47
N LEU A 256 -9.78 37.01 34.75
CA LEU A 256 -10.41 35.91 34.00
C LEU A 256 -10.66 36.29 32.54
N ILE A 257 -11.05 37.54 32.26
CA ILE A 257 -11.16 38.07 30.89
C ILE A 257 -9.78 38.06 30.20
N SER A 258 -8.71 38.48 30.89
CA SER A 258 -7.34 38.42 30.34
C SER A 258 -6.92 36.98 30.02
N ILE A 259 -7.27 36.01 30.87
CA ILE A 259 -7.01 34.59 30.62
C ILE A 259 -7.78 34.12 29.37
N GLN A 260 -9.08 34.43 29.26
CA GLN A 260 -9.87 34.08 28.08
C GLN A 260 -9.26 34.62 26.79
N ARG A 261 -8.80 35.88 26.78
CA ARG A 261 -8.11 36.45 25.61
C ARG A 261 -6.87 35.65 25.24
N SER A 262 -6.10 35.21 26.24
CA SER A 262 -4.91 34.37 26.02
C SER A 262 -5.29 33.02 25.39
N PHE A 263 -6.33 32.35 25.89
CA PHE A 263 -6.83 31.12 25.25
C PHE A 263 -7.29 31.34 23.81
N ARG A 264 -7.97 32.47 23.53
CA ARG A 264 -8.45 32.81 22.18
C ARG A 264 -7.30 33.09 21.22
N ASN A 265 -6.36 33.93 21.62
CA ASN A 265 -5.32 34.44 20.72
C ASN A 265 -4.17 33.46 20.56
N ASP A 266 -3.80 32.74 21.63
CA ASP A 266 -2.60 31.89 21.62
C ASP A 266 -2.89 30.40 21.38
N LEU A 267 -4.06 29.87 21.78
CA LEU A 267 -4.32 28.43 21.72
C LEU A 267 -5.37 28.02 20.69
N LYS A 268 -6.44 28.79 20.51
CA LYS A 268 -7.55 28.40 19.63
C LYS A 268 -7.09 28.17 18.18
N GLY A 269 -6.43 29.16 17.59
CA GLY A 269 -5.96 29.08 16.20
C GLY A 269 -5.00 27.90 15.96
N PRO A 270 -3.91 27.77 16.73
CA PRO A 270 -2.98 26.65 16.59
C PRO A 270 -3.63 25.28 16.78
N LEU A 271 -4.58 25.14 17.71
CA LEU A 271 -5.27 23.89 17.95
C LEU A 271 -6.25 23.54 16.81
N ASP A 272 -7.00 24.52 16.29
CA ASP A 272 -7.88 24.33 15.14
C ASP A 272 -7.07 23.92 13.89
N ASN A 273 -5.89 24.51 13.70
CA ASN A 273 -4.96 24.13 12.63
C ASN A 273 -4.41 22.71 12.81
N LEU A 274 -4.06 22.32 14.05
CA LEU A 274 -3.64 20.94 14.35
C LEU A 274 -4.74 19.92 14.03
N ILE A 275 -6.00 20.22 14.39
CA ILE A 275 -7.15 19.34 14.09
C ILE A 275 -7.32 19.17 12.58
N LYS A 276 -7.25 20.27 11.82
CA LYS A 276 -7.33 20.23 10.34
C LYS A 276 -6.19 19.42 9.73
N ALA A 277 -4.96 19.61 10.22
CA ALA A 277 -3.79 18.87 9.73
C ALA A 277 -3.90 17.36 10.04
N ASN A 278 -4.33 17.00 11.25
CA ASN A 278 -4.58 15.61 11.62
C ASN A 278 -5.65 14.97 10.71
N LYS A 279 -6.74 15.69 10.42
CA LYS A 279 -7.77 15.21 9.48
C LYS A 279 -7.21 15.02 8.07
N ALA A 280 -6.39 15.95 7.57
CA ALA A 280 -5.79 15.84 6.25
C ALA A 280 -4.84 14.63 6.13
N VAL A 281 -4.10 14.30 7.19
CA VAL A 281 -3.29 13.06 7.25
C VAL A 281 -4.20 11.83 7.15
N GLU A 282 -5.29 11.78 7.92
CA GLU A 282 -6.26 10.68 7.84
C GLU A 282 -6.90 10.53 6.47
N ASP A 283 -7.33 11.63 5.85
CA ASP A 283 -7.97 11.62 4.54
C ASP A 283 -7.03 11.09 3.44
N ILE A 284 -5.71 11.31 3.56
CA ILE A 284 -4.69 10.71 2.68
C ILE A 284 -4.52 9.21 2.99
N LEU A 285 -4.42 8.85 4.28
CA LEU A 285 -4.22 7.46 4.69
C LEU A 285 -5.39 6.55 4.31
N ILE A 286 -6.62 7.08 4.21
CA ILE A 286 -7.80 6.33 3.73
C ILE A 286 -7.69 5.99 2.24
N GLN A 287 -7.00 6.82 1.45
CA GLN A 287 -6.76 6.55 0.02
C GLN A 287 -5.71 5.45 -0.18
N LEU A 288 -4.90 5.15 0.84
CA LEU A 288 -3.94 4.07 0.81
C LEU A 288 -4.59 2.77 1.31
N PRO A 289 -4.62 1.68 0.52
CA PRO A 289 -5.12 0.39 0.97
C PRO A 289 -4.20 -0.31 2.00
N LEU A 290 -3.28 0.43 2.62
CA LEU A 290 -2.25 -0.05 3.54
C LEU A 290 -2.75 -0.23 4.99
N ARG A 291 -3.83 0.47 5.39
CA ARG A 291 -4.26 0.54 6.80
C ARG A 291 -5.32 -0.47 7.24
N LYS A 292 -6.05 -1.11 6.31
CA LYS A 292 -7.27 -1.90 6.63
C LYS A 292 -7.19 -3.40 6.31
N LYS A 293 -6.01 -4.04 6.39
CA LYS A 293 -5.80 -5.43 5.94
C LYS A 293 -6.19 -5.66 4.46
N ARG A 294 -6.09 -4.62 3.62
CA ARG A 294 -6.57 -4.63 2.22
C ARG A 294 -5.47 -4.81 1.18
N LEU A 295 -4.22 -4.83 1.60
CA LEU A 295 -3.11 -5.04 0.68
C LEU A 295 -2.56 -6.45 0.86
N GLU A 296 -2.89 -7.31 -0.08
CA GLU A 296 -2.35 -8.65 -0.21
C GLU A 296 -1.69 -8.76 -1.58
N PHE A 297 -0.56 -9.46 -1.62
CA PHE A 297 0.10 -9.79 -2.87
C PHE A 297 0.15 -11.29 -2.99
N SER A 298 -0.36 -11.79 -4.10
CA SER A 298 -0.28 -13.20 -4.47
C SER A 298 0.29 -13.29 -5.88
N SER A 299 1.03 -14.36 -6.13
CA SER A 299 1.50 -14.72 -7.46
C SER A 299 1.01 -16.12 -7.80
N GLY A 300 0.72 -16.35 -9.07
CA GLY A 300 0.16 -17.61 -9.55
C GLY A 300 -0.06 -17.60 -11.04
N GLY A 301 -0.52 -18.74 -11.56
CA GLY A 301 -0.87 -18.88 -12.96
C GLY A 301 -2.21 -19.60 -13.08
N VAL A 302 -2.99 -19.22 -14.09
CA VAL A 302 -4.20 -19.95 -14.48
C VAL A 302 -3.97 -20.56 -15.85
N SER A 303 -4.25 -21.85 -15.96
CA SER A 303 -4.25 -22.57 -17.24
C SER A 303 -5.60 -22.39 -17.93
N TYR A 304 -5.57 -22.28 -19.25
CA TYR A 304 -6.75 -22.36 -20.09
C TYR A 304 -6.51 -23.39 -21.20
N SER A 305 -7.57 -24.02 -21.64
CA SER A 305 -7.53 -25.12 -22.59
C SER A 305 -7.49 -24.57 -24.02
N ARG A 306 -6.75 -25.28 -24.88
CA ARG A 306 -6.79 -25.09 -26.33
C ARG A 306 -6.99 -26.44 -26.97
N TRP A 307 -7.95 -26.53 -27.86
CA TRP A 307 -8.21 -27.73 -28.63
C TRP A 307 -8.52 -27.35 -30.07
N THR A 308 -8.34 -28.32 -30.95
CA THR A 308 -8.86 -28.21 -32.30
C THR A 308 -9.65 -29.45 -32.64
N ASN A 309 -10.66 -29.26 -33.48
CA ASN A 309 -11.41 -30.37 -34.05
C ASN A 309 -10.70 -30.77 -35.35
N ALA A 310 -9.83 -31.78 -35.27
CA ALA A 310 -9.19 -32.35 -36.44
C ALA A 310 -10.03 -33.53 -36.96
N ARG A 311 -10.40 -33.50 -38.23
CA ARG A 311 -10.86 -34.70 -38.96
C ARG A 311 -9.62 -35.35 -39.57
N MET A 312 -9.30 -36.57 -39.15
CA MET A 312 -8.31 -37.40 -39.83
C MET A 312 -9.01 -38.57 -40.53
N PRO A 313 -8.80 -38.78 -41.84
CA PRO A 313 -9.19 -40.04 -42.46
C PRO A 313 -8.30 -41.14 -41.88
N VAL A 314 -8.88 -42.04 -41.10
CA VAL A 314 -8.17 -43.22 -40.57
C VAL A 314 -8.17 -44.28 -41.68
N PRO A 315 -7.01 -44.86 -42.09
CA PRO A 315 -6.95 -45.71 -43.28
C PRO A 315 -7.73 -47.03 -43.21
N CYS A 316 -8.36 -47.39 -42.08
CA CYS A 316 -9.06 -48.66 -41.95
C CYS A 316 -10.31 -48.55 -41.05
N LYS A 317 -11.39 -47.95 -41.56
CA LYS A 317 -12.82 -48.32 -41.35
C LYS A 317 -13.73 -47.17 -41.79
N ARG A 318 -14.88 -47.51 -42.40
CA ARG A 318 -15.93 -46.61 -42.91
C ARG A 318 -16.68 -45.79 -41.83
N THR A 319 -16.07 -45.50 -40.69
CA THR A 319 -16.65 -44.69 -39.62
C THR A 319 -15.73 -43.54 -39.24
N GLN A 320 -16.24 -42.32 -39.40
CA GLN A 320 -15.55 -41.09 -39.01
C GLN A 320 -15.44 -41.05 -37.49
N SER A 321 -14.24 -40.96 -36.95
CA SER A 321 -13.99 -40.79 -35.51
C SER A 321 -13.47 -39.37 -35.26
N PHE A 322 -14.08 -38.68 -34.30
CA PHE A 322 -13.64 -37.37 -33.84
C PHE A 322 -12.67 -37.55 -32.68
N ILE A 323 -11.42 -37.10 -32.83
CA ILE A 323 -10.41 -37.14 -31.77
C ILE A 323 -10.17 -35.72 -31.27
N ARG A 324 -10.29 -35.52 -29.96
CA ARG A 324 -9.96 -34.26 -29.30
C ARG A 324 -8.47 -34.24 -29.01
N LEU A 325 -7.69 -33.45 -29.76
CA LEU A 325 -6.26 -33.27 -29.52
C LEU A 325 -6.03 -31.98 -28.72
N GLY A 326 -5.36 -32.07 -27.56
CA GLY A 326 -4.85 -30.89 -26.84
C GLY A 326 -5.07 -30.79 -25.31
N ASP A 327 -5.31 -31.87 -24.57
CA ASP A 327 -5.51 -31.76 -23.11
C ASP A 327 -4.17 -31.58 -22.35
N PHE A 328 -3.68 -30.34 -22.25
CA PHE A 328 -2.53 -29.99 -21.39
C PHE A 328 -2.99 -29.80 -19.93
N ARG A 329 -3.40 -30.89 -19.27
CA ARG A 329 -3.63 -30.87 -17.81
C ARG A 329 -2.31 -31.10 -17.06
N ARG A 330 -2.10 -30.36 -15.97
CA ARG A 330 -1.13 -30.76 -14.92
C ARG A 330 -1.53 -32.14 -14.41
N VAL A 331 -0.65 -33.13 -14.55
CA VAL A 331 -0.76 -34.39 -13.80
C VAL A 331 -0.33 -34.11 -12.37
N ILE A 332 -1.29 -34.13 -11.44
CA ILE A 332 -1.03 -34.37 -10.02
C ILE A 332 -1.12 -35.91 -9.86
N PRO A 333 -0.14 -36.59 -9.26
CA PRO A 333 -0.09 -38.04 -9.29
C PRO A 333 -1.11 -38.63 -8.29
N THR A 334 -2.10 -39.36 -8.79
CA THR A 334 -2.79 -40.40 -8.02
C THR A 334 -2.91 -41.66 -8.88
N SER A 335 -2.59 -42.77 -8.25
CA SER A 335 -2.28 -44.08 -8.83
C SER A 335 -3.39 -44.72 -9.68
N LYS A 336 -2.92 -45.55 -10.64
CA LYS A 336 -3.59 -46.63 -11.40
C LYS A 336 -4.55 -46.21 -12.53
N SER A 337 -4.05 -46.24 -13.77
CA SER A 337 -4.57 -47.10 -14.85
C SER A 337 -3.76 -46.93 -16.14
N ARG A 338 -3.47 -48.05 -16.81
CA ARG A 338 -2.74 -48.14 -18.08
C ARG A 338 -3.65 -47.70 -19.23
N LEU A 339 -3.19 -46.75 -20.04
CA LEU A 339 -3.44 -46.67 -21.49
C LEU A 339 -2.37 -45.76 -22.08
N ALA A 340 -1.65 -46.27 -23.09
CA ALA A 340 -0.52 -45.60 -23.72
C ALA A 340 -1.01 -44.39 -24.53
N ASN A 341 -0.89 -43.19 -23.94
CA ASN A 341 -0.89 -41.94 -24.68
C ASN A 341 0.57 -41.47 -24.80
N LEU A 342 0.98 -41.06 -26.00
CA LEU A 342 2.22 -40.31 -26.23
C LEU A 342 2.06 -38.92 -25.58
N THR A 343 2.20 -38.86 -24.26
CA THR A 343 2.30 -37.62 -23.48
C THR A 343 3.74 -37.14 -23.53
N PHE A 344 3.96 -35.95 -24.10
CA PHE A 344 5.20 -35.21 -23.89
C PHE A 344 5.26 -34.80 -22.42
N ASP A 345 6.16 -35.44 -21.67
CA ASP A 345 6.26 -35.34 -20.22
C ASP A 345 6.77 -33.95 -19.77
N GLY A 346 5.93 -33.21 -19.05
CA GLY A 346 6.28 -31.91 -18.45
C GLY A 346 7.43 -31.98 -17.43
N ALA A 347 7.76 -33.17 -16.89
CA ALA A 347 8.92 -33.35 -16.02
C ALA A 347 10.25 -33.27 -16.77
N SER A 348 10.26 -33.60 -18.08
CA SER A 348 11.45 -33.48 -18.94
C SER A 348 11.74 -32.01 -19.28
N LEU A 349 10.70 -31.21 -19.50
CA LEU A 349 10.79 -29.76 -19.64
C LEU A 349 11.23 -29.10 -18.33
N ASN A 350 10.73 -29.55 -17.18
CA ASN A 350 11.14 -29.04 -15.87
C ASN A 350 12.61 -29.36 -15.57
N LYS A 351 13.10 -30.58 -15.89
CA LYS A 351 14.53 -30.92 -15.76
C LYS A 351 15.42 -30.10 -16.70
N ALA A 352 15.03 -29.89 -17.96
CA ALA A 352 15.76 -29.03 -18.90
C ALA A 352 15.75 -27.55 -18.46
N PHE A 353 14.62 -27.09 -17.92
CA PHE A 353 14.46 -25.75 -17.35
C PHE A 353 15.35 -25.57 -16.11
N THR A 354 15.37 -26.52 -15.16
CA THR A 354 16.24 -26.46 -13.97
C THR A 354 17.73 -26.58 -14.32
N ARG A 355 18.08 -27.36 -15.36
CA ARG A 355 19.48 -27.52 -15.81
C ARG A 355 19.99 -26.30 -16.58
N CYS A 356 19.14 -25.62 -17.36
CA CYS A 356 19.49 -24.35 -18.01
C CYS A 356 19.46 -23.17 -17.02
N MET A 357 18.45 -23.09 -16.14
CA MET A 357 18.31 -22.02 -15.16
C MET A 357 19.33 -22.12 -14.02
N GLY A 358 19.77 -23.32 -13.63
CA GLY A 358 20.81 -23.50 -12.62
C GLY A 358 22.16 -22.86 -13.00
N ASN A 359 22.50 -22.88 -14.30
CA ASN A 359 23.70 -22.21 -14.82
C ASN A 359 23.44 -20.72 -15.11
N LEU A 360 22.26 -20.36 -15.65
CA LEU A 360 21.88 -18.95 -15.89
C LEU A 360 21.72 -18.11 -14.60
N TYR A 361 21.34 -18.71 -13.47
CA TYR A 361 21.26 -18.00 -12.18
C TYR A 361 22.65 -17.65 -11.61
N GLY A 362 23.71 -18.39 -11.97
CA GLY A 362 25.09 -18.05 -11.63
C GLY A 362 25.62 -16.87 -12.47
N ASP A 363 25.31 -16.85 -13.77
CA ASP A 363 25.85 -15.85 -14.71
C ASP A 363 25.02 -14.56 -14.84
N LEU A 364 23.78 -14.55 -14.34
CA LEU A 364 23.01 -13.31 -14.15
C LEU A 364 23.45 -12.52 -12.91
N TRP A 365 24.28 -13.11 -12.04
CA TRP A 365 24.90 -12.42 -10.90
C TRP A 365 26.24 -11.75 -11.23
N THR A 366 26.93 -12.16 -12.29
CA THR A 366 28.20 -11.56 -12.72
C THR A 366 28.05 -10.35 -13.65
N TYR A 367 26.86 -10.11 -14.22
CA TYR A 367 26.58 -8.96 -15.11
C TYR A 367 25.68 -7.87 -14.50
N ALA A 368 25.48 -7.90 -13.17
CA ALA A 368 24.77 -6.86 -12.42
C ALA A 368 25.62 -6.31 -11.27
N GLY A 369 26.92 -6.07 -11.54
CA GLY A 369 27.74 -5.12 -10.79
C GLY A 369 27.38 -3.69 -11.16
#